data_AF-A0A3Q1ENF6-F1
#
_entry.id   AF-A0A3Q1ENF6-F1
#
_cell.length_a   1.000
_cell.length_b   1.000
_cell.length_c   1.000
_cell.angle_alpha   90.00
_cell.angle_beta   90.00
_cell.angle_gamma   90.00
#
_symmetry.space_group_name_H-M   'P 1'
#
loop_
_entity.id
_entity.type
_entity.pdbx_description
1 polymer ?
#
loop_
_entity_poly.entity_id
_entity_poly.type
_entity_poly.pdbx_seq_one_letter_code
_entity_poly.pdbx_strand_id
1 'polypeptide(L)'
;MAQKKAAGTSNGATRRRWWNLRQQWRMLGVFEINPEHEFYQLTSMIKEGMHASIQITTEIPSQNTLTTEHFKAEETRTHEGFVMQTFAAPVFAKLRASLNITEEEYMNSLCSDGYYLQFVSNSKSKADFFVTNDKRFFLKTQSRREVRFLLSNLQTYMDHLEKYPHSLLVRFLGIHRIVIPTHMKKYFIVMQSVFYPDERINIRYDIKGCEVGRWTNPDKEGKQIIKVLKDNNFEGQYIELGQEKSWFANQVKADAAFLRELNVLDYSLLLAHQPLHRDELEGKHSLANLVIRTTKSVDLDEHPAASDPSKIPLLKETSGEVTLDSTDCGSGQLEAAAESTGEGINQQYRSCPVSDARTDIELQEFHEHHRRLLPNFQNAIHVIDGSHCRYFVGIIDIFTVYGIKKRLENLWKSLRYPGRAFSTVSPTKYSHRFCQWIQDHTR
;
A
#
# COMPACT_ATOMS: atom_id res chain seq x y z
N MET A 1 46.75 28.02 -44.83
CA MET A 1 46.81 28.07 -43.36
C MET A 1 45.42 28.43 -42.85
N ALA A 2 44.63 27.44 -42.43
CA ALA A 2 44.43 27.02 -41.03
C ALA A 2 43.69 28.10 -40.20
N GLN A 3 42.60 27.87 -39.48
CA GLN A 3 41.85 26.67 -39.10
C GLN A 3 40.44 27.11 -38.65
N LYS A 4 39.39 26.43 -39.13
CA LYS A 4 38.07 26.42 -38.48
C LYS A 4 38.19 25.59 -37.20
N LYS A 5 37.83 26.14 -36.03
CA LYS A 5 37.58 25.34 -34.82
C LYS A 5 36.09 25.12 -34.63
N ALA A 6 35.70 23.86 -34.73
CA ALA A 6 34.40 23.35 -34.36
C ALA A 6 34.26 23.31 -32.82
N ALA A 7 33.13 23.75 -32.30
CA ALA A 7 32.69 23.45 -30.94
C ALA A 7 31.27 22.87 -31.06
N GLY A 8 31.20 21.55 -31.13
CA GLY A 8 29.96 20.83 -31.37
C GLY A 8 30.07 19.39 -30.90
N THR A 9 30.35 19.16 -29.61
CA THR A 9 30.33 17.83 -29.00
C THR A 9 30.23 17.93 -27.46
N SER A 10 29.07 18.31 -26.91
CA SER A 10 28.78 18.09 -25.48
C SER A 10 27.41 17.46 -25.19
N ASN A 11 26.41 17.62 -26.07
CA ASN A 11 25.06 17.10 -25.82
C ASN A 11 24.88 15.57 -26.07
N GLY A 12 25.83 14.92 -26.75
CA GLY A 12 25.76 13.49 -27.04
C GLY A 12 26.28 12.59 -25.91
N ALA A 13 27.27 13.07 -25.16
CA ALA A 13 27.92 12.30 -24.09
C ALA A 13 27.05 12.26 -22.83
N THR A 14 26.39 13.37 -22.47
CA THR A 14 25.38 13.42 -21.41
C THR A 14 24.21 12.53 -21.76
N ARG A 15 23.63 12.62 -22.97
CA ARG A 15 22.54 11.72 -23.40
C ARG A 15 22.88 10.23 -23.34
N ARG A 16 24.12 9.83 -23.66
CA ARG A 16 24.58 8.43 -23.56
C ARG A 16 24.77 7.98 -22.10
N ARG A 17 25.30 8.85 -21.23
CA ARG A 17 25.37 8.59 -19.77
C ARG A 17 23.99 8.41 -19.17
N TRP A 18 23.03 9.25 -19.56
CA TRP A 18 21.62 9.17 -19.17
C TRP A 18 20.92 7.91 -19.70
N TRP A 19 21.33 7.40 -20.86
CA TRP A 19 20.79 6.14 -21.40
C TRP A 19 21.31 4.92 -20.64
N ASN A 20 22.58 4.94 -20.23
CA ASN A 20 23.19 3.85 -19.45
C ASN A 20 22.74 3.85 -17.99
N LEU A 21 22.58 5.02 -17.36
CA LEU A 21 21.91 5.16 -16.06
C LEU A 21 20.43 4.75 -16.17
N ARG A 22 19.67 5.20 -17.19
CA ARG A 22 18.30 4.67 -17.42
C ARG A 22 18.21 3.15 -17.60
N GLN A 23 19.26 2.48 -18.06
CA GLN A 23 19.29 1.02 -18.20
C GLN A 23 19.54 0.30 -16.88
N GLN A 24 20.38 0.84 -15.99
CA GLN A 24 20.59 0.31 -14.63
C GLN A 24 19.40 0.58 -13.69
N TRP A 25 18.69 1.70 -13.88
CA TRP A 25 17.58 2.13 -13.01
C TRP A 25 16.22 1.56 -13.47
N ARG A 26 16.21 0.76 -14.53
CA ARG A 26 15.04 0.03 -15.04
C ARG A 26 14.68 -1.20 -14.20
N MET A 27 15.32 -1.38 -13.03
CA MET A 27 15.30 -2.63 -12.27
C MET A 27 14.29 -2.68 -11.11
N LEU A 28 13.51 -1.63 -10.84
CA LEU A 28 12.56 -1.65 -9.70
C LEU A 28 11.14 -1.14 -9.99
N GLY A 29 10.85 -0.62 -11.18
CA GLY A 29 9.50 -0.12 -11.53
C GLY A 29 9.02 1.12 -10.75
N VAL A 30 9.84 1.60 -9.81
CA VAL A 30 9.62 2.74 -8.92
C VAL A 30 10.91 3.58 -8.91
N PHE A 31 10.79 4.91 -8.94
CA PHE A 31 11.89 5.87 -9.08
C PHE A 31 11.79 6.92 -7.97
N GLU A 32 12.90 7.24 -7.32
CA GLU A 32 12.95 8.37 -6.40
C GLU A 32 12.83 9.69 -7.17
N ILE A 33 11.99 10.58 -6.65
CA ILE A 33 11.82 11.94 -7.14
C ILE A 33 12.88 12.81 -6.46
N ASN A 34 14.13 12.62 -6.85
CA ASN A 34 15.29 13.38 -6.37
C ASN A 34 15.39 14.76 -7.05
N PRO A 35 16.35 15.64 -6.70
CA PRO A 35 16.48 16.99 -7.26
C PRO A 35 16.60 17.07 -8.78
N GLU A 36 17.00 15.99 -9.45
CA GLU A 36 17.12 15.92 -10.92
C GLU A 36 15.82 15.49 -11.61
N HIS A 37 14.80 15.05 -10.84
CA HIS A 37 13.53 14.56 -11.33
C HIS A 37 12.56 15.70 -11.70
N GLU A 38 11.80 15.55 -12.79
CA GLU A 38 10.89 16.62 -13.29
C GLU A 38 9.79 17.03 -12.30
N PHE A 39 9.42 16.12 -11.39
CA PHE A 39 8.39 16.34 -10.37
C PHE A 39 8.95 16.82 -9.04
N TYR A 40 10.27 16.96 -8.89
CA TYR A 40 10.90 17.30 -7.61
C TYR A 40 10.33 18.56 -6.97
N GLN A 41 10.31 19.67 -7.72
CA GLN A 41 9.78 20.94 -7.24
C GLN A 41 8.31 20.82 -6.83
N LEU A 42 7.50 20.11 -7.63
CA LEU A 42 6.09 19.87 -7.31
C LEU A 42 5.94 19.09 -6.01
N THR A 43 6.70 18.01 -5.83
CA THR A 43 6.61 17.20 -4.62
C THR A 43 7.13 17.93 -3.39
N SER A 44 8.14 18.78 -3.52
CA SER A 44 8.61 19.64 -2.41
C SER A 44 7.55 20.63 -1.97
N MET A 45 6.87 21.31 -2.91
CA MET A 45 5.76 22.20 -2.59
C MET A 45 4.56 21.44 -1.99
N ILE A 46 4.29 20.21 -2.45
CA ILE A 46 3.27 19.35 -1.84
C ILE A 46 3.63 19.07 -0.38
N LYS A 47 4.87 18.63 -0.08
CA LYS A 47 5.32 18.36 1.29
C LYS A 47 5.15 19.58 2.20
N GLU A 48 5.62 20.74 1.75
CA GLU A 48 5.52 21.99 2.51
C GLU A 48 4.05 22.39 2.77
N GLY A 49 3.21 22.34 1.74
CA GLY A 49 1.79 22.67 1.88
C GLY A 49 1.01 21.66 2.74
N MET A 50 1.38 20.38 2.69
CA MET A 50 0.80 19.33 3.52
C MET A 50 1.18 19.52 4.99
N HIS A 51 2.46 19.79 5.28
CA HIS A 51 2.93 20.07 6.64
C HIS A 51 2.13 21.22 7.27
N ALA A 52 2.01 22.35 6.55
CA ALA A 52 1.25 23.49 7.03
C ALA A 52 -0.24 23.17 7.24
N SER A 53 -0.84 22.36 6.35
CA SER A 53 -2.27 21.99 6.42
C SER A 53 -2.59 21.01 7.57
N ILE A 54 -1.70 20.07 7.86
CA ILE A 54 -1.89 19.08 8.92
C ILE A 54 -1.69 19.72 10.29
N GLN A 55 -0.70 20.60 10.44
CA GLN A 55 -0.38 21.25 11.71
C GLN A 55 -1.57 22.01 12.32
N ILE A 56 -2.37 22.70 11.50
CA ILE A 56 -3.61 23.38 11.96
C ILE A 56 -4.63 22.38 12.46
N THR A 57 -4.75 21.26 11.76
CA THR A 57 -5.74 20.24 12.10
C THR A 57 -5.44 19.69 13.49
N THR A 58 -4.16 19.56 13.84
CA THR A 58 -3.70 19.20 15.19
C THR A 58 -3.99 20.28 16.24
N GLU A 59 -3.96 21.57 15.86
CA GLU A 59 -4.24 22.70 16.75
C GLU A 59 -5.74 22.89 17.04
N ILE A 60 -6.63 22.43 16.15
CA ILE A 60 -8.08 22.52 16.33
C ILE A 60 -8.58 21.31 17.13
N PRO A 61 -9.30 21.50 18.26
CA PRO A 61 -9.84 20.39 19.04
C PRO A 61 -10.75 19.50 18.20
N SER A 62 -10.53 18.19 18.26
CA SER A 62 -11.36 17.19 17.61
C SER A 62 -12.81 17.27 18.12
N GLN A 63 -13.70 17.83 17.30
CA GLN A 63 -15.13 17.72 17.55
C GLN A 63 -15.59 16.31 17.17
N ASN A 64 -16.17 15.57 18.13
CA ASN A 64 -16.63 14.19 17.91
C ASN A 64 -17.73 14.08 16.84
N THR A 65 -18.49 15.14 16.62
CA THR A 65 -19.63 15.16 15.69
C THR A 65 -19.29 16.01 14.46
N LEU A 66 -19.35 15.40 13.27
CA LEU A 66 -19.20 16.11 12.02
C LEU A 66 -20.52 16.84 11.67
N THR A 67 -20.42 18.11 11.29
CA THR A 67 -21.54 18.90 10.78
C THR A 67 -21.48 18.99 9.25
N THR A 68 -22.57 19.39 8.60
CA THR A 68 -22.60 19.60 7.15
C THR A 68 -21.57 20.64 6.68
N GLU A 69 -21.23 21.62 7.52
CA GLU A 69 -20.21 22.63 7.19
C GLU A 69 -18.82 22.01 7.11
N HIS A 70 -18.51 20.98 7.91
CA HIS A 70 -17.23 20.27 7.82
C HIS A 70 -17.03 19.58 6.47
N PHE A 71 -18.10 19.08 5.83
CA PHE A 71 -18.03 18.48 4.49
C PHE A 71 -17.82 19.50 3.37
N LYS A 72 -18.15 20.77 3.62
CA LYS A 72 -17.97 21.88 2.67
C LYS A 72 -16.74 22.74 2.96
N ALA A 73 -16.07 22.51 4.09
CA ALA A 73 -14.92 23.28 4.52
C ALA A 73 -13.82 23.29 3.44
N GLU A 74 -13.31 24.46 3.12
CA GLU A 74 -12.19 24.67 2.21
C GLU A 74 -11.24 25.67 2.87
N GLU A 75 -10.03 25.22 3.18
CA GLU A 75 -8.97 26.08 3.69
C GLU A 75 -8.01 26.41 2.56
N THR A 76 -7.56 27.66 2.48
CA THR A 76 -6.58 28.12 1.50
C THR A 76 -5.38 28.72 2.22
N ARG A 77 -4.18 28.24 1.88
CA ARG A 77 -2.91 28.74 2.38
C ARG A 77 -2.01 29.21 1.25
N THR A 78 -1.45 30.39 1.43
CA THR A 78 -0.50 30.99 0.49
C THR A 78 0.90 30.74 1.01
N HIS A 79 1.74 30.17 0.15
CA HIS A 79 3.15 29.90 0.37
C HIS A 79 3.98 30.73 -0.61
N GLU A 80 5.30 30.77 -0.40
CA GLU A 80 6.18 31.38 -1.38
C GLU A 80 6.15 30.56 -2.68
N GLY A 81 5.64 31.16 -3.76
CA GLY A 81 5.60 30.53 -5.08
C GLY A 81 4.42 29.57 -5.35
N PHE A 82 3.54 29.29 -4.38
CA PHE A 82 2.33 28.48 -4.61
C PHE A 82 1.21 28.75 -3.60
N VAL A 83 0.01 28.25 -3.91
CA VAL A 83 -1.16 28.25 -3.02
C VAL A 83 -1.65 26.81 -2.87
N MET A 84 -1.84 26.37 -1.63
CA MET A 84 -2.43 25.08 -1.28
C MET A 84 -3.85 25.29 -0.80
N GLN A 85 -4.79 24.49 -1.30
CA GLN A 85 -6.15 24.41 -0.78
C GLN A 85 -6.45 23.00 -0.29
N THR A 86 -7.05 22.90 0.88
CA THR A 86 -7.40 21.63 1.54
C THR A 86 -8.91 21.56 1.73
N PHE A 87 -9.52 20.45 1.32
CA PHE A 87 -10.97 20.27 1.33
C PHE A 87 -11.40 19.28 2.41
N ALA A 88 -12.46 19.63 3.14
CA ALA A 88 -13.09 18.80 4.17
C ALA A 88 -12.09 18.21 5.20
N ALA A 89 -11.10 19.00 5.60
CA ALA A 89 -10.02 18.55 6.49
C ALA A 89 -10.51 17.83 7.75
N PRO A 90 -11.53 18.32 8.48
CA PRO A 90 -12.04 17.63 9.68
C PRO A 90 -12.65 16.26 9.40
N VAL A 91 -13.27 16.09 8.22
CA VAL A 91 -13.87 14.82 7.80
C VAL A 91 -12.78 13.78 7.57
N PHE A 92 -11.71 14.16 6.87
CA PHE A 92 -10.58 13.28 6.62
C PHE A 92 -9.75 13.00 7.88
N ALA A 93 -9.65 13.95 8.81
CA ALA A 93 -9.05 13.73 10.12
C ALA A 93 -9.82 12.67 10.93
N LYS A 94 -11.15 12.76 10.97
CA LYS A 94 -11.99 11.72 11.59
C LYS A 94 -11.80 10.35 10.92
N LEU A 95 -11.72 10.32 9.59
CA LEU A 95 -11.47 9.08 8.86
C LEU A 95 -10.09 8.49 9.22
N ARG A 96 -9.02 9.29 9.22
CA ARG A 96 -7.68 8.85 9.64
C ARG A 96 -7.69 8.29 11.06
N ALA A 97 -8.33 8.97 11.99
CA ALA A 97 -8.48 8.50 13.37
C ALA A 97 -9.22 7.15 13.44
N SER A 98 -10.29 6.94 12.66
CA SER A 98 -11.01 5.66 12.62
C SER A 98 -10.19 4.50 12.02
N LEU A 99 -9.10 4.80 11.33
CA LEU A 99 -8.16 3.84 10.76
C LEU A 99 -6.92 3.64 11.65
N ASN A 100 -6.94 4.19 12.88
CA ASN A 100 -5.80 4.24 13.79
C ASN A 100 -4.55 4.91 13.17
N ILE A 101 -4.76 5.94 12.34
CA ILE A 101 -3.70 6.77 11.78
C ILE A 101 -3.73 8.10 12.54
N THR A 102 -2.69 8.38 13.32
CA THR A 102 -2.55 9.67 13.99
C THR A 102 -2.16 10.76 12.98
N GLU A 103 -2.50 12.02 13.27
CA GLU A 103 -2.06 13.15 12.43
C GLU A 103 -0.53 13.27 12.39
N GLU A 104 0.15 12.92 13.48
CA GLU A 104 1.61 12.87 13.55
C GLU A 104 2.19 11.80 12.61
N GLU A 105 1.66 10.57 12.64
CA GLU A 105 2.10 9.50 11.72
C GLU A 105 1.84 9.88 10.26
N TYR A 106 0.67 10.47 10.00
CA TYR A 106 0.29 10.94 8.67
C TYR A 106 1.24 12.03 8.17
N MET A 107 1.57 13.00 9.02
CA MET A 107 2.52 14.07 8.74
C MET A 107 3.93 13.55 8.52
N ASN A 108 4.43 12.67 9.41
CA ASN A 108 5.78 12.11 9.32
C ASN A 108 5.98 11.32 8.02
N SER A 109 4.97 10.57 7.59
CA SER A 109 5.02 9.84 6.31
C SER A 109 5.03 10.79 5.11
N LEU A 110 4.07 11.73 5.06
CA LEU A 110 3.91 12.64 3.92
C LEU A 110 5.00 13.71 3.83
N CYS A 111 5.51 14.18 4.95
CA CYS A 111 6.38 15.37 5.01
C CYS A 111 7.81 15.03 5.45
N SER A 112 8.18 13.74 5.48
CA SER A 112 9.55 13.30 5.72
C SER A 112 10.55 13.93 4.77
N ASP A 113 11.82 13.99 5.19
CA ASP A 113 12.93 14.45 4.35
C ASP A 113 13.16 13.52 3.14
N GLY A 114 12.86 12.23 3.26
CA GLY A 114 13.04 11.22 2.21
C GLY A 114 12.20 11.50 0.96
N TYR A 115 12.75 11.28 -0.24
CA TYR A 115 12.05 11.59 -1.49
C TYR A 115 10.79 10.74 -1.69
N TYR A 116 9.78 11.36 -2.28
CA TYR A 116 8.65 10.60 -2.82
C TYR A 116 9.11 9.70 -3.95
N LEU A 117 8.33 8.65 -4.18
CA LEU A 117 8.57 7.67 -5.21
C LEU A 117 7.54 7.84 -6.34
N GLN A 118 7.95 7.66 -7.59
CA GLN A 118 7.07 7.60 -8.75
C GLN A 118 7.16 6.22 -9.40
N PHE A 119 6.05 5.67 -9.86
CA PHE A 119 6.04 4.47 -10.71
C PHE A 119 5.47 4.80 -12.09
N VAL A 120 5.94 4.09 -13.10
CA VAL A 120 5.44 4.25 -14.47
C VAL A 120 4.07 3.59 -14.55
N SER A 121 3.03 4.40 -14.42
CA SER A 121 1.64 3.94 -14.53
C SER A 121 1.29 3.65 -16.00
N ASN A 122 0.91 2.41 -16.29
CA ASN A 122 0.27 2.04 -17.57
C ASN A 122 -1.21 2.45 -17.64
N SER A 123 -1.66 3.35 -16.76
CA SER A 123 -3.05 3.78 -16.70
C SER A 123 -3.44 4.63 -17.91
N LYS A 124 -4.71 4.51 -18.32
CA LYS A 124 -5.26 5.31 -19.42
C LYS A 124 -5.43 6.78 -19.05
N SER A 125 -5.42 7.13 -17.76
CA SER A 125 -5.88 8.43 -17.25
C SER A 125 -4.83 9.54 -17.30
N LYS A 126 -3.59 9.28 -17.74
CA LYS A 126 -2.47 10.26 -17.68
C LYS A 126 -2.29 10.91 -16.30
N ALA A 127 -2.79 10.29 -15.24
CA ALA A 127 -2.64 10.79 -13.89
C ALA A 127 -1.22 10.50 -13.41
N ASP A 128 -0.59 11.49 -12.80
CA ASP A 128 0.65 11.32 -12.06
C ASP A 128 0.33 10.62 -10.73
N PHE A 129 1.15 9.64 -10.37
CA PHE A 129 1.09 8.92 -9.12
C PHE A 129 2.42 9.09 -8.38
N PHE A 130 2.32 9.44 -7.12
CA PHE A 130 3.43 9.52 -6.18
C PHE A 130 3.12 8.61 -4.99
N VAL A 131 4.17 8.16 -4.31
CA VAL A 131 4.09 7.33 -3.12
C VAL A 131 5.04 7.93 -2.08
N THR A 132 4.63 7.93 -0.81
CA THR A 132 5.52 8.34 0.29
C THR A 132 6.75 7.44 0.36
N ASN A 133 7.83 7.93 0.97
CA ASN A 133 9.09 7.17 1.04
C ASN A 133 8.91 5.81 1.76
N ASP A 134 8.11 5.80 2.82
CA ASP A 134 7.71 4.61 3.59
C ASP A 134 6.62 3.76 2.92
N LYS A 135 6.14 4.15 1.73
CA LYS A 135 5.10 3.49 0.94
C LYS A 135 3.73 3.34 1.60
N ARG A 136 3.46 4.01 2.72
CA ARG A 136 2.16 3.94 3.43
C ARG A 136 1.02 4.62 2.66
N PHE A 137 1.34 5.68 1.91
CA PHE A 137 0.33 6.51 1.25
C PHE A 137 0.67 6.77 -0.23
N PHE A 138 -0.37 6.75 -1.07
CA PHE A 138 -0.31 7.22 -2.44
C PHE A 138 -0.86 8.64 -2.55
N LEU A 139 -0.22 9.44 -3.39
CA LEU A 139 -0.76 10.70 -3.87
C LEU A 139 -1.07 10.55 -5.35
N LYS A 140 -2.33 10.74 -5.73
CA LYS A 140 -2.77 10.63 -7.12
C LYS A 140 -3.33 11.94 -7.59
N THR A 141 -2.81 12.45 -8.71
CA THR A 141 -3.42 13.61 -9.37
C THR A 141 -4.79 13.26 -9.93
N GLN A 142 -5.72 14.20 -9.80
CA GLN A 142 -7.11 14.01 -10.16
C GLN A 142 -7.60 15.17 -11.01
N SER A 143 -8.57 14.90 -11.88
CA SER A 143 -9.27 15.97 -12.58
C SER A 143 -10.22 16.71 -11.64
N ARG A 144 -10.51 17.97 -11.97
CA ARG A 144 -11.52 18.77 -11.24
C ARG A 144 -12.89 18.09 -11.19
N ARG A 145 -13.25 17.29 -12.21
CA ARG A 145 -14.53 16.57 -12.26
C ARG A 145 -14.58 15.45 -11.23
N GLU A 146 -13.50 14.69 -11.10
CA GLU A 146 -13.39 13.57 -10.16
C GLU A 146 -13.37 14.07 -8.71
N VAL A 147 -12.63 15.15 -8.42
CA VAL A 147 -12.65 15.77 -7.08
C VAL A 147 -14.03 16.29 -6.72
N ARG A 148 -14.71 16.99 -7.63
CA ARG A 148 -16.08 17.44 -7.37
C ARG A 148 -17.04 16.28 -7.14
N PHE A 149 -16.89 15.20 -7.90
CA PHE A 149 -17.69 14.00 -7.70
C PHE A 149 -17.47 13.43 -6.30
N LEU A 150 -16.21 13.31 -5.85
CA LEU A 150 -15.93 12.82 -4.49
C LEU A 150 -16.52 13.74 -3.42
N LEU A 151 -16.25 15.04 -3.50
CA LEU A 151 -16.75 16.01 -2.52
C LEU A 151 -18.29 16.04 -2.45
N SER A 152 -18.97 15.91 -3.60
CA SER A 152 -20.43 15.88 -3.65
C SER A 152 -21.04 14.61 -3.05
N ASN A 153 -20.27 13.52 -2.99
CA ASN A 153 -20.69 12.23 -2.44
C ASN A 153 -19.93 11.89 -1.13
N LEU A 154 -19.20 12.84 -0.54
CA LEU A 154 -18.30 12.57 0.57
C LEU A 154 -19.06 12.09 1.80
N GLN A 155 -20.22 12.68 2.10
CA GLN A 155 -21.09 12.22 3.18
C GLN A 155 -21.51 10.76 2.95
N THR A 156 -22.05 10.44 1.78
CA THR A 156 -22.49 9.09 1.45
C THR A 156 -21.35 8.07 1.48
N TYR A 157 -20.14 8.48 1.09
CA TYR A 157 -18.93 7.67 1.25
C TYR A 157 -18.60 7.42 2.72
N MET A 158 -18.60 8.45 3.56
CA MET A 158 -18.36 8.31 5.01
C MET A 158 -19.43 7.41 5.67
N ASP A 159 -20.71 7.61 5.33
CA ASP A 159 -21.82 6.79 5.85
C ASP A 159 -21.65 5.31 5.47
N HIS A 160 -21.17 5.02 4.25
CA HIS A 160 -20.88 3.65 3.81
C HIS A 160 -19.73 3.05 4.61
N LEU A 161 -18.66 3.79 4.86
CA LEU A 161 -17.52 3.31 5.65
C LEU A 161 -17.88 3.08 7.12
N GLU A 162 -18.75 3.92 7.70
CA GLU A 162 -19.26 3.74 9.07
C GLU A 162 -20.19 2.52 9.16
N LYS A 163 -21.05 2.31 8.17
CA LYS A 163 -21.92 1.14 8.08
C LYS A 163 -21.16 -0.17 7.81
N TYR A 164 -20.08 -0.11 7.03
CA TYR A 164 -19.25 -1.24 6.66
C TYR A 164 -17.78 -0.95 7.01
N PRO A 165 -17.37 -1.09 8.29
CA PRO A 165 -16.03 -0.73 8.75
C PRO A 165 -14.92 -1.48 7.98
N HIS A 166 -15.18 -2.73 7.61
CA HIS A 166 -14.29 -3.59 6.82
C HIS A 166 -14.44 -3.43 5.30
N SER A 167 -15.01 -2.32 4.83
CA SER A 167 -15.11 -2.02 3.40
C SER A 167 -13.76 -2.13 2.69
N LEU A 168 -13.76 -2.77 1.53
CA LEU A 168 -12.57 -2.94 0.70
C LEU A 168 -12.32 -1.73 -0.21
N LEU A 169 -13.19 -0.71 -0.17
CA LEU A 169 -12.96 0.53 -0.89
C LEU A 169 -11.66 1.18 -0.42
N VAL A 170 -10.88 1.69 -1.37
CA VAL A 170 -9.67 2.47 -1.06
C VAL A 170 -10.02 3.66 -0.14
N ARG A 171 -9.19 3.87 0.88
CA ARG A 171 -9.39 4.95 1.87
C ARG A 171 -8.79 6.25 1.36
N PHE A 172 -9.64 7.23 1.09
CA PHE A 172 -9.21 8.59 0.75
C PHE A 172 -8.90 9.34 2.04
N LEU A 173 -7.64 9.69 2.26
CA LEU A 173 -7.16 10.29 3.49
C LEU A 173 -7.02 11.81 3.40
N GLY A 174 -7.21 12.41 2.23
CA GLY A 174 -7.14 13.85 2.06
C GLY A 174 -7.37 14.26 0.61
N ILE A 175 -7.94 15.44 0.42
CA ILE A 175 -8.15 16.04 -0.90
C ILE A 175 -7.57 17.44 -0.88
N HIS A 176 -6.73 17.72 -1.87
CA HIS A 176 -6.01 18.98 -1.94
C HIS A 176 -5.95 19.51 -3.37
N ARG A 177 -5.70 20.80 -3.48
CA ARG A 177 -5.41 21.47 -4.73
C ARG A 177 -4.19 22.36 -4.54
N ILE A 178 -3.19 22.15 -5.37
CA ILE A 178 -2.02 23.02 -5.47
C ILE A 178 -2.14 23.90 -6.71
N VAL A 179 -1.87 25.19 -6.52
CA VAL A 179 -1.86 26.20 -7.58
C VAL A 179 -0.49 26.88 -7.58
N ILE A 180 0.26 26.66 -8.64
CA ILE A 180 1.55 27.32 -8.87
C ILE A 180 1.25 28.46 -9.86
N PRO A 181 1.36 29.74 -9.43
CA PRO A 181 1.12 30.90 -10.29
C PRO A 181 1.81 30.76 -11.63
N THR A 182 1.14 31.17 -12.71
CA THR A 182 1.66 31.15 -14.10
C THR A 182 2.00 29.79 -14.71
N HIS A 183 2.02 28.70 -13.95
CA HIS A 183 2.42 27.38 -14.45
C HIS A 183 1.26 26.38 -14.50
N MET A 184 0.70 26.03 -13.35
CA MET A 184 -0.25 24.91 -13.28
C MET A 184 -1.18 24.96 -12.08
N LYS A 185 -2.31 24.26 -12.23
CA LYS A 185 -3.20 23.90 -11.13
C LYS A 185 -3.42 22.40 -11.18
N LYS A 186 -3.17 21.72 -10.07
CA LYS A 186 -3.39 20.27 -9.94
C LYS A 186 -4.25 20.01 -8.72
N TYR A 187 -5.22 19.13 -8.88
CA TYR A 187 -5.88 18.50 -7.75
C TYR A 187 -5.19 17.17 -7.49
N PHE A 188 -5.08 16.78 -6.23
CA PHE A 188 -4.60 15.46 -5.87
C PHE A 188 -5.33 14.94 -4.64
N ILE A 189 -5.38 13.62 -4.54
CA ILE A 189 -5.96 12.91 -3.41
C ILE A 189 -4.84 12.10 -2.78
N VAL A 190 -4.77 12.15 -1.45
CA VAL A 190 -3.96 11.23 -0.66
C VAL A 190 -4.82 10.02 -0.32
N MET A 191 -4.32 8.82 -0.54
CA MET A 191 -5.03 7.58 -0.30
C MET A 191 -4.12 6.54 0.35
N GLN A 192 -4.70 5.65 1.14
CA GLN A 192 -3.96 4.56 1.75
C GLN A 192 -3.46 3.57 0.70
N SER A 193 -2.22 3.10 0.86
CA SER A 193 -1.67 2.02 0.04
C SER A 193 -2.42 0.71 0.31
N VAL A 194 -2.97 0.09 -0.72
CA VAL A 194 -3.59 -1.26 -0.59
C VAL A 194 -2.52 -2.33 -0.32
N PHE A 195 -1.38 -2.21 -1.01
CA PHE A 195 -0.24 -3.11 -0.88
C PHE A 195 0.75 -2.53 0.11
N TYR A 196 0.46 -2.71 1.39
CA TYR A 196 1.35 -2.30 2.48
C TYR A 196 1.20 -3.25 3.67
N PRO A 197 2.31 -3.69 4.28
CA PRO A 197 3.69 -3.56 3.82
C PRO A 197 3.94 -4.42 2.55
N ASP A 198 4.88 -4.02 1.69
CA ASP A 198 4.94 -4.48 0.29
C ASP A 198 6.16 -5.34 -0.07
N GLU A 199 7.04 -5.60 0.89
CA GLU A 199 8.38 -6.19 0.70
C GLU A 199 8.33 -7.63 0.20
N ARG A 200 7.28 -8.38 0.56
CA ARG A 200 7.08 -9.78 0.18
C ARG A 200 6.03 -9.95 -0.93
N ILE A 201 5.58 -8.85 -1.53
CA ILE A 201 4.59 -8.87 -2.61
C ILE A 201 5.28 -8.93 -3.97
N ASN A 202 5.30 -10.13 -4.54
CA ASN A 202 5.95 -10.39 -5.82
C ASN A 202 5.01 -10.21 -7.02
N ILE A 203 3.73 -10.54 -6.86
CA ILE A 203 2.74 -10.54 -7.94
C ILE A 203 1.54 -9.70 -7.54
N ARG A 204 1.11 -8.84 -8.46
CA ARG A 204 0.00 -7.89 -8.28
C ARG A 204 -0.95 -8.01 -9.47
N TYR A 205 -2.24 -7.96 -9.21
CA TYR A 205 -3.30 -8.02 -10.20
C TYR A 205 -4.23 -6.82 -10.07
N ASP A 206 -4.67 -6.29 -11.21
CA ASP A 206 -5.81 -5.38 -11.36
C ASP A 206 -6.91 -6.20 -12.04
N ILE A 207 -8.02 -6.47 -11.34
CA ILE A 207 -9.11 -7.33 -11.82
C ILE A 207 -10.39 -6.52 -12.01
N LYS A 208 -11.08 -6.70 -13.13
CA LYS A 208 -12.38 -6.04 -13.43
C LYS A 208 -13.53 -7.02 -13.72
N GLY A 209 -13.24 -8.32 -13.69
CA GLY A 209 -14.12 -9.41 -14.07
C GLY A 209 -14.46 -9.40 -15.56
N CYS A 210 -13.56 -9.00 -16.45
CA CYS A 210 -13.81 -8.96 -17.90
C CYS A 210 -12.59 -9.37 -18.72
N GLU A 211 -12.76 -9.57 -20.03
CA GLU A 211 -11.69 -10.15 -20.87
C GLU A 211 -10.99 -9.12 -21.77
N VAL A 212 -11.76 -8.17 -22.32
CA VAL A 212 -11.27 -7.32 -23.41
C VAL A 212 -10.23 -6.32 -22.89
N GLY A 213 -9.00 -6.43 -23.38
CA GLY A 213 -7.88 -5.58 -22.96
C GLY A 213 -7.34 -5.89 -21.55
N ARG A 214 -7.61 -7.11 -21.07
CA ARG A 214 -7.29 -7.58 -19.71
C ARG A 214 -6.15 -8.58 -19.65
N TRP A 215 -5.18 -8.41 -20.56
CA TRP A 215 -3.88 -9.08 -20.54
C TRP A 215 -2.76 -8.06 -20.38
N THR A 216 -1.73 -8.41 -19.61
CA THR A 216 -0.45 -7.71 -19.52
C THR A 216 0.66 -8.72 -19.82
N ASN A 217 1.67 -8.35 -20.63
CA ASN A 217 2.80 -9.24 -20.90
C ASN A 217 3.66 -9.40 -19.63
N PRO A 218 3.76 -10.62 -19.07
CA PRO A 218 4.63 -10.86 -17.93
C PRO A 218 6.09 -10.58 -18.33
N ASP A 219 6.92 -10.20 -17.36
CA ASP A 219 8.35 -10.11 -17.62
C ASP A 219 8.95 -11.49 -17.88
N LYS A 220 9.98 -11.51 -18.74
CA LYS A 220 10.83 -12.69 -18.87
C LYS A 220 11.63 -12.81 -17.58
N GLU A 221 11.83 -14.04 -17.09
CA GLU A 221 12.59 -14.35 -15.88
C GLU A 221 13.87 -13.50 -15.78
N GLY A 222 14.07 -12.84 -14.63
CA GLY A 222 15.26 -12.03 -14.34
C GLY A 222 15.12 -10.51 -14.42
N LYS A 223 13.96 -9.95 -14.78
CA LYS A 223 13.71 -8.49 -14.69
C LYS A 223 12.70 -8.17 -13.58
N GLN A 224 13.17 -7.61 -12.46
CA GLN A 224 12.34 -7.17 -11.32
C GLN A 224 11.56 -5.87 -11.60
N ILE A 225 10.83 -5.79 -12.71
CA ILE A 225 9.90 -4.66 -12.91
C ILE A 225 8.59 -5.02 -12.21
N ILE A 226 8.17 -4.20 -11.25
CA ILE A 226 6.84 -4.33 -10.63
C ILE A 226 5.79 -4.12 -11.71
N LYS A 227 5.21 -5.22 -12.23
CA LYS A 227 4.12 -5.18 -13.20
C LYS A 227 2.81 -5.60 -12.55
N VAL A 228 1.76 -4.86 -12.88
CA VAL A 228 0.39 -5.21 -12.51
C VAL A 228 -0.23 -6.05 -13.63
N LEU A 229 -0.44 -7.32 -13.32
CA LEU A 229 -1.13 -8.30 -14.15
C LEU A 229 -2.65 -8.04 -14.14
N LYS A 230 -3.39 -8.71 -15.03
CA LYS A 230 -4.84 -8.49 -15.18
C LYS A 230 -5.61 -9.80 -15.19
N ASP A 231 -6.92 -9.73 -15.41
CA ASP A 231 -7.87 -10.84 -15.37
C ASP A 231 -7.38 -12.07 -16.13
N ASN A 232 -6.96 -11.91 -17.39
CA ASN A 232 -6.54 -13.05 -18.22
C ASN A 232 -5.20 -13.64 -17.78
N ASN A 233 -4.39 -12.90 -17.01
CA ASN A 233 -3.18 -13.44 -16.41
C ASN A 233 -3.47 -14.24 -15.14
N PHE A 234 -4.64 -14.04 -14.52
CA PHE A 234 -5.09 -14.74 -13.31
C PHE A 234 -5.84 -16.04 -13.64
N GLU A 235 -6.08 -16.33 -14.92
CA GLU A 235 -6.82 -17.52 -15.34
C GLU A 235 -6.15 -18.80 -14.83
N GLY A 236 -6.96 -19.71 -14.27
CA GLY A 236 -6.48 -20.94 -13.63
C GLY A 236 -6.03 -20.79 -12.17
N GLN A 237 -6.02 -19.57 -11.62
CA GLN A 237 -5.70 -19.29 -10.22
C GLN A 237 -6.98 -19.01 -9.39
N TYR A 238 -6.86 -19.17 -8.07
CA TYR A 238 -7.93 -18.91 -7.13
C TYR A 238 -7.43 -18.13 -5.92
N ILE A 239 -8.32 -17.34 -5.31
CA ILE A 239 -8.12 -16.73 -4.00
C ILE A 239 -8.57 -17.76 -2.96
N GLU A 240 -7.63 -18.38 -2.24
CA GLU A 240 -7.88 -19.45 -1.28
C GLU A 240 -8.14 -18.88 0.11
N LEU A 241 -9.38 -18.51 0.39
CA LEU A 241 -9.81 -17.88 1.64
C LEU A 241 -10.48 -18.86 2.60
N GLY A 242 -10.87 -20.05 2.13
CA GLY A 242 -11.51 -21.07 2.96
C GLY A 242 -12.78 -20.53 3.63
N GLN A 243 -12.79 -20.51 4.96
CA GLN A 243 -13.95 -20.02 5.73
C GLN A 243 -14.26 -18.54 5.45
N GLU A 244 -13.25 -17.76 5.08
CA GLU A 244 -13.36 -16.31 4.88
C GLU A 244 -13.99 -15.94 3.52
N LYS A 245 -14.13 -16.91 2.61
CA LYS A 245 -14.72 -16.72 1.27
C LYS A 245 -16.10 -16.05 1.32
N SER A 246 -16.98 -16.54 2.19
CA SER A 246 -18.40 -16.12 2.22
C SER A 246 -18.53 -14.63 2.55
N TRP A 247 -17.79 -14.19 3.56
CA TRP A 247 -17.72 -12.79 3.94
C TRP A 247 -17.02 -11.95 2.89
N PHE A 248 -15.92 -12.41 2.30
CA PHE A 248 -15.21 -11.63 1.26
C PHE A 248 -16.15 -11.32 0.10
N ALA A 249 -16.90 -12.34 -0.37
CA ALA A 249 -17.91 -12.16 -1.40
C ALA A 249 -19.05 -11.21 -0.95
N ASN A 250 -19.51 -11.29 0.30
CA ASN A 250 -20.55 -10.41 0.84
C ASN A 250 -20.08 -8.96 0.97
N GLN A 251 -18.86 -8.72 1.43
CA GLN A 251 -18.28 -7.39 1.56
C GLN A 251 -18.09 -6.76 0.17
N VAL A 252 -17.52 -7.50 -0.79
CA VAL A 252 -17.42 -7.04 -2.18
C VAL A 252 -18.80 -6.71 -2.77
N LYS A 253 -19.84 -7.51 -2.45
CA LYS A 253 -21.21 -7.24 -2.89
C LYS A 253 -21.75 -5.94 -2.30
N ALA A 254 -21.50 -5.66 -1.03
CA ALA A 254 -21.91 -4.41 -0.38
C ALA A 254 -21.20 -3.20 -1.02
N ASP A 255 -19.88 -3.28 -1.22
CA ASP A 255 -19.09 -2.20 -1.84
C ASP A 255 -19.48 -1.97 -3.31
N ALA A 256 -19.73 -3.05 -4.06
CA ALA A 256 -20.20 -2.95 -5.45
C ALA A 256 -21.63 -2.39 -5.55
N ALA A 257 -22.51 -2.65 -4.56
CA ALA A 257 -23.84 -2.07 -4.51
C ALA A 257 -23.78 -0.55 -4.29
N PHE A 258 -22.93 -0.10 -3.37
CA PHE A 258 -22.65 1.32 -3.14
C PHE A 258 -22.13 2.03 -4.41
N LEU A 259 -21.13 1.45 -5.09
CA LEU A 259 -20.60 2.02 -6.32
C LEU A 259 -21.64 2.07 -7.46
N ARG A 260 -22.51 1.07 -7.53
CA ARG A 260 -23.63 1.04 -8.47
C ARG A 260 -24.64 2.16 -8.20
N GLU A 261 -24.96 2.44 -6.94
CA GLU A 261 -25.86 3.54 -6.54
C GLU A 261 -25.29 4.91 -6.94
N LEU A 262 -23.98 5.08 -6.83
CA LEU A 262 -23.26 6.25 -7.33
C LEU A 262 -23.07 6.28 -8.85
N ASN A 263 -23.64 5.30 -9.58
CA ASN A 263 -23.54 5.15 -11.03
C ASN A 263 -22.07 5.06 -11.51
N VAL A 264 -21.19 4.46 -10.71
CA VAL A 264 -19.76 4.25 -10.97
C VAL A 264 -19.53 2.88 -11.64
N LEU A 265 -18.57 2.83 -12.55
CA LEU A 265 -18.09 1.60 -13.21
C LEU A 265 -16.57 1.65 -13.37
N ASP A 266 -16.00 0.69 -14.10
CA ASP A 266 -14.57 0.63 -14.45
C ASP A 266 -13.64 0.56 -13.21
N TYR A 267 -14.16 0.32 -12.00
CA TYR A 267 -13.37 0.10 -10.79
C TYR A 267 -12.74 -1.30 -10.79
N SER A 268 -11.56 -1.43 -10.21
CA SER A 268 -10.82 -2.70 -10.16
C SER A 268 -10.71 -3.22 -8.74
N LEU A 269 -10.65 -4.54 -8.56
CA LEU A 269 -10.03 -5.14 -7.39
C LEU A 269 -8.52 -5.20 -7.63
N LEU A 270 -7.74 -4.49 -6.81
CA LEU A 270 -6.34 -4.79 -6.62
C LEU A 270 -6.21 -6.03 -5.77
N LEU A 271 -5.39 -6.98 -6.22
CA LEU A 271 -5.14 -8.25 -5.55
C LEU A 271 -3.64 -8.54 -5.56
N ALA A 272 -3.09 -8.89 -4.42
CA ALA A 272 -1.78 -9.50 -4.30
C ALA A 272 -1.87 -10.65 -3.30
N HIS A 273 -0.92 -11.59 -3.39
CA HIS A 273 -0.82 -12.68 -2.44
C HIS A 273 0.63 -12.90 -2.04
N GLN A 274 0.80 -13.31 -0.79
CA GLN A 274 2.08 -13.59 -0.16
C GLN A 274 1.95 -14.92 0.58
N PRO A 275 2.78 -15.94 0.28
CA PRO A 275 2.81 -17.17 1.07
C PRO A 275 3.12 -16.85 2.54
N LEU A 276 2.33 -17.41 3.45
CA LEU A 276 2.57 -17.27 4.90
C LEU A 276 3.84 -18.04 5.29
N HIS A 277 4.62 -17.48 6.20
CA HIS A 277 5.76 -18.18 6.78
C HIS A 277 5.28 -19.21 7.82
N ARG A 278 6.10 -20.22 8.15
CA ARG A 278 5.71 -21.31 9.08
C ARG A 278 5.25 -20.81 10.44
N ASP A 279 5.89 -19.78 10.99
CA ASP A 279 5.50 -19.18 12.26
C ASP A 279 4.18 -18.40 12.19
N GLU A 280 3.87 -17.78 11.04
CA GLU A 280 2.56 -17.14 10.78
C GLU A 280 1.45 -18.20 10.71
N LEU A 281 1.74 -19.36 10.11
CA LEU A 281 0.83 -20.52 10.06
C LEU A 281 0.64 -21.18 11.45
N GLU A 282 1.69 -21.18 12.27
CA GLU A 282 1.67 -21.75 13.63
C GLU A 282 1.13 -20.76 14.69
N GLY A 283 0.81 -19.51 14.33
CA GLY A 283 0.32 -18.48 15.24
C GLY A 283 1.34 -18.00 16.28
N LYS A 284 2.64 -18.26 16.06
CA LYS A 284 3.73 -17.91 17.00
C LYS A 284 4.35 -16.57 16.63
N HIS A 285 3.75 -15.48 17.11
CA HIS A 285 4.32 -14.13 16.98
C HIS A 285 5.40 -13.86 18.05
N SER A 286 6.58 -14.48 17.94
CA SER A 286 7.71 -14.14 18.82
C SER A 286 8.47 -12.90 18.29
N LEU A 287 8.67 -11.90 19.16
CA LEU A 287 9.44 -10.67 18.87
C LEU A 287 10.86 -10.98 18.32
N ALA A 288 11.47 -12.07 18.76
CA ALA A 288 12.79 -12.50 18.27
C ALA A 288 12.77 -12.81 16.76
N ASN A 289 11.66 -13.33 16.23
CA ASN A 289 11.53 -13.64 14.81
C ASN A 289 11.30 -12.36 13.97
N LEU A 290 10.70 -11.32 14.55
CA LEU A 290 10.56 -10.01 13.90
C LEU A 290 11.92 -9.33 13.75
N VAL A 291 12.76 -9.41 14.79
CA VAL A 291 14.12 -8.85 14.78
C VAL A 291 15.02 -9.56 13.77
N ILE A 292 14.97 -10.90 13.70
CA ILE A 292 15.71 -11.69 12.68
C ILE A 292 15.25 -11.35 11.26
N ARG A 293 13.98 -11.00 11.06
CA ARG A 293 13.46 -10.56 9.76
C ARG A 293 14.01 -9.21 9.37
N THR A 294 13.96 -8.22 10.28
CA THR A 294 14.48 -6.87 10.00
C THR A 294 15.97 -6.88 9.69
N THR A 295 16.76 -7.74 10.34
CA THR A 295 18.20 -7.84 10.07
C THR A 295 18.48 -8.51 8.72
N LYS A 296 17.76 -9.58 8.37
CA LYS A 296 17.94 -10.27 7.08
C LYS A 296 17.48 -9.47 5.86
N SER A 297 16.53 -8.55 6.01
CA SER A 297 16.10 -7.66 4.92
C SER A 297 17.04 -6.48 4.66
N VAL A 298 18.05 -6.26 5.51
CA VAL A 298 19.04 -5.18 5.35
C VAL A 298 20.33 -5.68 4.67
N ASP A 299 20.61 -6.99 4.69
CA ASP A 299 21.82 -7.58 4.08
C ASP A 299 21.65 -7.92 2.58
N LEU A 300 21.30 -6.93 1.76
CA LEU A 300 21.42 -7.01 0.29
C LEU A 300 22.10 -5.74 -0.26
N ASP A 301 23.31 -5.48 0.23
CA ASP A 301 24.30 -4.67 -0.49
C ASP A 301 25.69 -5.30 -0.27
N GLU A 302 26.02 -6.32 -1.05
CA GLU A 302 27.42 -6.64 -1.31
C GLU A 302 27.64 -6.95 -2.79
N HIS A 303 28.36 -6.03 -3.46
CA HIS A 303 29.08 -6.34 -4.67
C HIS A 303 30.58 -6.04 -4.50
N PRO A 304 31.45 -6.75 -5.24
CA PRO A 304 32.71 -7.27 -4.71
C PRO A 304 33.95 -6.63 -5.35
N ALA A 305 35.04 -6.49 -4.59
CA ALA A 305 36.45 -6.55 -5.02
C ALA A 305 37.33 -6.32 -3.78
N ALA A 306 37.86 -7.37 -3.15
CA ALA A 306 39.17 -7.96 -3.47
C ALA A 306 40.38 -7.08 -3.08
N SER A 307 40.93 -7.37 -1.91
CA SER A 307 42.39 -7.52 -1.71
C SER A 307 42.66 -8.49 -0.55
N ASP A 308 43.04 -9.71 -0.94
CA ASP A 308 43.61 -10.85 -0.21
C ASP A 308 45.01 -10.50 0.39
N PRO A 309 45.79 -11.38 1.06
CA PRO A 309 45.51 -12.64 1.80
C PRO A 309 46.05 -12.57 3.26
N SER A 310 45.86 -13.54 4.18
CA SER A 310 46.59 -14.82 4.15
C SER A 310 46.26 -15.76 5.34
N LYS A 311 46.23 -17.07 5.01
CA LYS A 311 46.51 -18.28 5.83
C LYS A 311 45.35 -19.07 6.49
N ILE A 312 44.66 -19.84 5.63
CA ILE A 312 44.46 -21.33 5.64
C ILE A 312 45.49 -22.10 6.51
N PRO A 313 45.21 -23.28 7.15
CA PRO A 313 44.51 -24.48 6.62
C PRO A 313 43.55 -25.19 7.60
N LEU A 314 42.78 -26.25 7.30
CA LEU A 314 42.34 -27.04 6.13
C LEU A 314 41.77 -28.32 6.78
N LEU A 315 40.60 -28.84 6.36
CA LEU A 315 40.36 -30.26 6.04
C LEU A 315 38.87 -30.56 5.77
N LYS A 316 38.59 -30.73 4.48
CA LYS A 316 37.79 -31.76 3.78
C LYS A 316 36.98 -32.75 4.63
N GLU A 317 35.67 -32.87 4.36
CA GLU A 317 35.02 -33.89 3.48
C GLU A 317 35.16 -35.31 4.07
N THR A 318 34.16 -36.19 4.20
CA THR A 318 32.87 -36.40 3.52
C THR A 318 32.19 -37.62 4.16
N SER A 319 30.86 -37.69 4.07
CA SER A 319 30.04 -38.90 3.79
C SER A 319 29.93 -40.07 4.78
N GLY A 320 28.66 -40.45 5.01
CA GLY A 320 28.19 -41.85 5.18
C GLY A 320 27.91 -42.26 6.63
N GLU A 321 26.66 -42.35 7.08
CA GLU A 321 25.70 -43.49 6.95
C GLU A 321 25.79 -44.47 8.13
N VAL A 322 24.63 -44.75 8.78
CA VAL A 322 24.25 -45.96 9.56
C VAL A 322 25.03 -46.12 10.89
N THR A 323 24.51 -46.31 12.10
CA THR A 323 23.24 -46.75 12.72
C THR A 323 23.45 -46.70 14.25
N LEU A 324 22.34 -46.75 15.03
CA LEU A 324 22.12 -47.52 16.27
C LEU A 324 23.19 -47.44 17.37
N ASP A 325 22.90 -47.36 18.65
CA ASP A 325 21.72 -47.42 19.51
C ASP A 325 22.33 -47.39 20.92
N SER A 326 21.48 -47.53 21.93
CA SER A 326 21.82 -47.99 23.28
C SER A 326 22.24 -46.90 24.27
N THR A 327 21.23 -46.50 25.06
CA THR A 327 21.13 -46.75 26.51
C THR A 327 22.34 -46.40 27.36
N ASP A 328 22.23 -45.96 28.60
CA ASP A 328 21.16 -45.67 29.55
C ASP A 328 21.94 -45.47 30.87
N CYS A 329 21.28 -44.91 31.85
CA CYS A 329 21.69 -44.86 33.25
C CYS A 329 22.90 -43.95 33.57
N GLY A 330 22.85 -43.09 34.57
CA GLY A 330 21.82 -42.90 35.58
C GLY A 330 22.40 -42.16 36.78
N SER A 331 21.52 -41.46 37.48
CA SER A 331 21.54 -41.13 38.92
C SER A 331 22.71 -40.33 39.51
N GLY A 332 22.36 -39.33 40.33
CA GLY A 332 23.27 -38.77 41.32
C GLY A 332 22.78 -37.46 41.91
N GLN A 333 21.91 -37.56 42.91
CA GLN A 333 21.34 -36.47 43.71
C GLN A 333 22.31 -35.99 44.82
N LEU A 334 22.02 -34.80 45.36
CA LEU A 334 22.30 -34.26 46.72
C LEU A 334 23.42 -33.22 46.92
N GLU A 335 22.94 -32.00 47.17
CA GLU A 335 23.18 -31.09 48.32
C GLU A 335 24.58 -30.98 48.97
N ALA A 336 25.10 -29.75 49.09
CA ALA A 336 24.99 -28.90 50.30
C ALA A 336 26.07 -27.76 50.33
N ALA A 337 25.65 -26.58 50.83
CA ALA A 337 26.36 -25.55 51.66
C ALA A 337 27.81 -25.10 51.27
N ALA A 338 28.30 -23.85 51.41
CA ALA A 338 27.96 -22.67 52.21
C ALA A 338 28.71 -21.42 51.67
N GLU A 339 28.16 -20.25 52.00
CA GLU A 339 28.80 -18.95 52.39
C GLU A 339 30.08 -18.40 51.73
N SER A 340 29.99 -17.18 51.18
CA SER A 340 30.80 -16.00 51.60
C SER A 340 30.73 -14.82 50.61
N THR A 341 30.03 -13.76 51.02
CA THR A 341 30.37 -12.32 51.00
C THR A 341 31.16 -11.69 49.83
N GLY A 342 30.57 -10.66 49.20
CA GLY A 342 31.28 -9.70 48.34
C GLY A 342 30.36 -8.74 47.57
N GLU A 343 29.89 -7.68 48.24
CA GLU A 343 29.38 -6.37 47.78
C GLU A 343 28.93 -6.18 46.31
N GLY A 344 27.62 -5.99 46.10
CA GLY A 344 27.02 -5.51 44.84
C GLY A 344 26.05 -4.35 45.11
N ILE A 345 26.23 -3.25 44.38
CA ILE A 345 25.53 -1.97 44.55
C ILE A 345 24.10 -2.02 43.97
N ASN A 346 23.19 -1.41 44.73
CA ASN A 346 21.74 -1.24 44.56
C ASN A 346 21.27 -0.67 43.20
N GLN A 347 20.26 -1.31 42.58
CA GLN A 347 19.21 -0.61 41.83
C GLN A 347 17.84 -1.15 42.25
N GLN A 348 17.05 -0.26 42.86
CA GLN A 348 15.72 -0.51 43.41
C GLN A 348 14.69 -0.72 42.31
N TYR A 349 14.05 -1.88 42.34
CA TYR A 349 12.75 -2.12 41.73
C TYR A 349 11.67 -1.33 42.49
N ARG A 350 10.94 -0.47 41.77
CA ARG A 350 9.68 0.11 42.23
C ARG A 350 8.56 -0.44 41.35
N SER A 351 7.95 -1.52 41.81
CA SER A 351 6.70 -2.08 41.29
C SER A 351 5.55 -1.11 41.58
N CYS A 352 4.69 -0.90 40.58
CA CYS A 352 3.35 -0.30 40.73
C CYS A 352 2.34 -1.13 39.93
N PRO A 353 1.08 -1.22 40.37
CA PRO A 353 0.30 -2.45 40.28
C PRO A 353 -0.63 -2.51 39.06
N VAL A 354 -0.85 -3.76 38.65
CA VAL A 354 -1.79 -4.26 37.66
C VAL A 354 -3.23 -3.79 37.94
N SER A 355 -3.89 -3.28 36.90
CA SER A 355 -5.36 -3.19 36.79
C SER A 355 -5.83 -3.89 35.50
N ASP A 356 -5.60 -5.19 35.41
CA ASP A 356 -5.95 -6.09 34.28
C ASP A 356 -7.41 -6.55 34.34
N ALA A 357 -8.38 -5.64 34.23
CA ALA A 357 -9.79 -6.08 34.13
C ALA A 357 -10.69 -5.22 33.25
N ARG A 358 -10.29 -4.00 32.86
CA ARG A 358 -11.13 -3.11 32.02
C ARG A 358 -10.85 -3.22 30.52
N THR A 359 -9.67 -3.70 30.13
CA THR A 359 -9.25 -3.83 28.74
C THR A 359 -9.81 -5.08 28.06
N ASP A 360 -10.12 -6.14 28.81
CA ASP A 360 -10.47 -7.42 28.21
C ASP A 360 -11.86 -7.41 27.57
N ILE A 361 -12.85 -6.71 28.13
CA ILE A 361 -14.21 -6.65 27.55
C ILE A 361 -14.22 -5.81 26.26
N GLU A 362 -13.51 -4.68 26.23
CA GLU A 362 -13.40 -3.84 25.02
C GLU A 362 -12.57 -4.54 23.94
N LEU A 363 -11.49 -5.26 24.30
CA LEU A 363 -10.77 -6.13 23.37
C LEU A 363 -11.62 -7.31 22.90
N GLN A 364 -12.45 -7.89 23.77
CA GLN A 364 -13.35 -8.99 23.42
C GLN A 364 -14.46 -8.52 22.48
N GLU A 365 -15.09 -7.37 22.73
CA GLU A 365 -16.07 -6.73 21.86
C GLU A 365 -15.45 -6.27 20.53
N PHE A 366 -14.22 -5.73 20.57
CA PHE A 366 -13.42 -5.42 19.39
C PHE A 366 -13.16 -6.69 18.58
N HIS A 367 -12.68 -7.77 19.20
CA HIS A 367 -12.49 -9.05 18.55
C HIS A 367 -13.81 -9.61 18.02
N GLU A 368 -14.93 -9.48 18.71
CA GLU A 368 -16.23 -9.99 18.27
C GLU A 368 -16.78 -9.28 17.02
N HIS A 369 -16.55 -7.97 16.88
CA HIS A 369 -16.94 -7.15 15.73
C HIS A 369 -15.87 -7.03 14.62
N HIS A 370 -14.60 -7.32 14.95
CA HIS A 370 -13.43 -7.13 14.07
C HIS A 370 -12.57 -8.39 13.93
N ARG A 371 -13.15 -9.60 14.07
CA ARG A 371 -12.49 -10.93 14.03
C ARG A 371 -11.45 -11.19 12.92
N ARG A 372 -11.36 -10.31 11.93
CA ARG A 372 -10.54 -10.45 10.71
C ARG A 372 -9.40 -9.46 10.60
N LEU A 373 -9.49 -8.33 11.30
CA LEU A 373 -8.38 -7.38 11.31
C LEU A 373 -7.27 -8.04 12.11
N LEU A 374 -6.13 -8.27 11.46
CA LEU A 374 -4.92 -8.74 12.13
C LEU A 374 -4.52 -7.67 13.15
N PRO A 375 -4.79 -7.89 14.46
CA PRO A 375 -4.42 -6.92 15.48
C PRO A 375 -2.90 -6.86 15.43
N ASN A 376 -2.33 -5.66 15.31
CA ASN A 376 -0.90 -5.39 15.07
C ASN A 376 -0.41 -5.42 13.61
N PHE A 377 -1.28 -5.63 12.62
CA PHE A 377 -0.89 -5.48 11.21
C PHE A 377 -1.15 -4.06 10.72
N GLN A 378 -0.11 -3.43 10.20
CA GLN A 378 -0.23 -2.11 9.58
C GLN A 378 -1.07 -2.28 8.30
N ASN A 379 -2.19 -1.56 8.17
CA ASN A 379 -3.15 -1.66 7.05
C ASN A 379 -4.08 -2.89 7.07
N ALA A 380 -4.48 -3.37 8.26
CA ALA A 380 -5.29 -4.56 8.45
C ALA A 380 -6.60 -4.64 7.62
N ILE A 381 -7.21 -3.51 7.25
CA ILE A 381 -8.47 -3.48 6.46
C ILE A 381 -8.31 -4.09 5.07
N HIS A 382 -7.12 -3.95 4.47
CA HIS A 382 -6.85 -4.43 3.12
C HIS A 382 -6.18 -5.81 3.12
N VAL A 383 -6.17 -6.51 4.25
CA VAL A 383 -5.43 -7.76 4.43
C VAL A 383 -6.38 -8.85 4.90
N ILE A 384 -6.32 -10.00 4.22
CA ILE A 384 -7.13 -11.18 4.54
C ILE A 384 -6.22 -12.39 4.51
N ASP A 385 -6.15 -13.13 5.61
CA ASP A 385 -5.42 -14.39 5.65
C ASP A 385 -6.27 -15.55 5.12
N GLY A 386 -5.69 -16.30 4.20
CA GLY A 386 -6.18 -17.58 3.72
C GLY A 386 -5.49 -18.75 4.43
N SER A 387 -5.67 -19.96 3.90
CA SER A 387 -5.07 -21.19 4.47
C SER A 387 -3.54 -21.19 4.44
N HIS A 388 -2.96 -20.71 3.34
CA HIS A 388 -1.51 -20.75 3.10
C HIS A 388 -0.92 -19.42 2.63
N CYS A 389 -1.78 -18.46 2.29
CA CYS A 389 -1.38 -17.16 1.75
C CYS A 389 -2.10 -16.03 2.48
N ARG A 390 -1.39 -14.92 2.69
CA ARG A 390 -1.95 -13.61 3.01
C ARG A 390 -2.31 -12.90 1.71
N TYR A 391 -3.54 -12.42 1.61
CA TYR A 391 -4.04 -11.66 0.48
C TYR A 391 -4.14 -10.18 0.82
N PHE A 392 -3.70 -9.34 -0.10
CA PHE A 392 -3.86 -7.89 -0.02
C PHE A 392 -4.88 -7.47 -1.08
N VAL A 393 -5.97 -6.85 -0.64
CA VAL A 393 -7.14 -6.58 -1.47
C VAL A 393 -7.70 -5.17 -1.27
N GLY A 394 -8.06 -4.52 -2.37
CA GLY A 394 -8.72 -3.21 -2.33
C GLY A 394 -9.40 -2.82 -3.63
N ILE A 395 -10.55 -2.18 -3.55
CA ILE A 395 -11.31 -1.68 -4.69
C ILE A 395 -10.86 -0.25 -5.00
N ILE A 396 -10.34 -0.04 -6.20
CA ILE A 396 -9.74 1.24 -6.65
C ILE A 396 -10.47 1.82 -7.88
N ASP A 397 -10.05 3.03 -8.28
CA ASP A 397 -10.53 3.74 -9.49
C ASP A 397 -12.05 4.01 -9.51
N ILE A 398 -12.60 4.38 -8.35
CA ILE A 398 -14.04 4.59 -8.13
C ILE A 398 -14.59 5.96 -8.59
N PHE A 399 -13.95 6.58 -9.59
CA PHE A 399 -14.35 7.91 -10.10
C PHE A 399 -14.97 7.90 -11.50
N THR A 400 -15.05 6.73 -12.14
CA THR A 400 -15.58 6.64 -13.52
C THR A 400 -17.10 6.53 -13.52
N VAL A 401 -17.77 7.67 -13.64
CA VAL A 401 -19.24 7.76 -13.66
C VAL A 401 -19.82 7.40 -15.04
N TYR A 402 -20.91 6.63 -15.07
CA TYR A 402 -21.61 6.21 -16.28
C TYR A 402 -22.48 7.32 -16.88
N GLY A 403 -21.83 8.27 -17.56
CA GLY A 403 -22.49 9.33 -18.32
C GLY A 403 -22.73 8.99 -19.80
N ILE A 404 -23.14 9.99 -20.58
CA ILE A 404 -23.42 9.87 -22.02
C ILE A 404 -22.20 9.35 -22.80
N LYS A 405 -21.00 9.87 -22.50
CA LYS A 405 -19.75 9.41 -23.14
C LYS A 405 -19.52 7.91 -22.95
N LYS A 406 -19.81 7.39 -21.75
CA LYS A 406 -19.65 5.98 -21.42
C LYS A 406 -20.74 5.11 -22.03
N ARG A 407 -21.95 5.64 -22.20
CA ARG A 407 -23.01 4.97 -22.97
C ARG A 407 -22.64 4.82 -24.44
N LEU A 408 -22.05 5.85 -25.05
CA LEU A 408 -21.57 5.77 -26.43
C LEU A 408 -20.38 4.81 -26.57
N GLU A 409 -19.43 4.87 -25.63
CA GLU A 409 -18.31 3.91 -25.58
C GLU A 409 -18.81 2.46 -25.44
N ASN A 410 -19.84 2.23 -24.62
CA ASN A 410 -20.52 0.94 -24.50
C ASN A 410 -21.10 0.49 -25.85
N LEU A 411 -21.92 1.32 -26.50
CA LEU A 411 -22.53 1.00 -27.79
C LEU A 411 -21.48 0.63 -28.84
N TRP A 412 -20.42 1.43 -28.93
CA TRP A 412 -19.32 1.16 -29.86
C TRP A 412 -18.60 -0.17 -29.56
N LYS A 413 -18.31 -0.46 -28.28
CA LYS A 413 -17.67 -1.73 -27.90
C LYS A 413 -18.58 -2.93 -28.09
N SER A 414 -19.89 -2.79 -27.84
CA SER A 414 -20.88 -3.83 -28.11
C SER A 414 -20.91 -4.22 -29.59
N LEU A 415 -20.74 -3.24 -30.49
CA LEU A 415 -20.65 -3.48 -31.93
C LEU A 415 -19.30 -4.11 -32.34
N ARG A 416 -18.19 -3.65 -31.74
CA ARG A 416 -16.84 -4.10 -32.10
C ARG A 416 -16.49 -5.49 -31.54
N TYR A 417 -17.00 -5.83 -30.35
CA TYR A 417 -16.67 -7.05 -29.62
C TYR A 417 -17.96 -7.82 -29.24
N PRO A 418 -18.72 -8.33 -30.22
CA PRO A 418 -19.97 -9.05 -29.95
C PRO A 418 -19.70 -10.28 -29.08
N GLY A 419 -20.53 -10.49 -28.06
CA GLY A 419 -20.43 -11.65 -27.15
C GLY A 419 -19.29 -11.61 -26.12
N ARG A 420 -18.41 -10.60 -26.14
CA ARG A 420 -17.28 -10.51 -25.21
C ARG A 420 -17.55 -9.59 -24.03
N ALA A 421 -17.04 -9.96 -22.85
CA ALA A 421 -17.13 -9.12 -21.65
C ALA A 421 -16.09 -7.98 -21.69
N PHE A 422 -16.57 -6.73 -21.56
CA PHE A 422 -15.73 -5.53 -21.43
C PHE A 422 -16.21 -4.61 -20.29
N SER A 423 -15.33 -3.73 -19.84
CA SER A 423 -15.54 -2.95 -18.62
C SER A 423 -16.63 -1.87 -18.75
N THR A 424 -16.80 -1.24 -19.91
CA THR A 424 -17.73 -0.12 -20.09
C THR A 424 -19.16 -0.56 -20.37
N VAL A 425 -19.84 -1.10 -19.37
CA VAL A 425 -21.26 -1.50 -19.40
C VAL A 425 -22.06 -0.68 -18.38
N SER A 426 -23.40 -0.82 -18.37
CA SER A 426 -24.22 -0.20 -17.33
C SER A 426 -23.77 -0.64 -15.92
N PRO A 427 -23.76 0.23 -14.90
CA PRO A 427 -23.29 -0.10 -13.54
C PRO A 427 -23.91 -1.36 -12.96
N THR A 428 -25.20 -1.61 -13.16
CA THR A 428 -25.86 -2.85 -12.72
C THR A 428 -25.24 -4.12 -13.32
N LYS A 429 -24.97 -4.11 -14.63
CA LYS A 429 -24.31 -5.23 -15.31
C LYS A 429 -22.85 -5.34 -14.86
N TYR A 430 -22.17 -4.22 -14.65
CA TYR A 430 -20.79 -4.18 -14.17
C TYR A 430 -20.68 -4.82 -12.79
N SER A 431 -21.46 -4.34 -11.82
CA SER A 431 -21.42 -4.78 -10.44
C SER A 431 -21.77 -6.26 -10.31
N HIS A 432 -22.80 -6.73 -11.03
CA HIS A 432 -23.18 -8.14 -11.03
C HIS A 432 -22.05 -9.03 -11.55
N ARG A 433 -21.47 -8.68 -12.71
CA ARG A 433 -20.35 -9.42 -13.29
C ARG A 433 -19.13 -9.42 -12.37
N PHE A 434 -18.82 -8.28 -11.77
CA PHE A 434 -17.70 -8.15 -10.83
C PHE A 434 -17.90 -9.05 -9.61
N CYS A 435 -19.07 -9.02 -8.97
CA CYS A 435 -19.38 -9.92 -7.84
C CYS A 435 -19.36 -11.39 -8.24
N GLN A 436 -19.90 -11.74 -9.43
CA GLN A 436 -19.89 -13.11 -9.92
C GLN A 436 -18.45 -13.61 -10.11
N TRP A 437 -17.59 -12.81 -10.75
CA TRP A 437 -16.18 -13.16 -10.94
C TRP A 437 -15.50 -13.49 -9.60
N ILE A 438 -15.78 -12.69 -8.56
CA ILE A 438 -15.23 -12.90 -7.22
C ILE A 438 -15.73 -14.21 -6.60
N GLN A 439 -17.01 -14.54 -6.76
CA GLN A 439 -17.56 -15.80 -6.28
C GLN A 439 -16.94 -17.01 -6.97
N ASP A 440 -16.71 -16.90 -8.29
CA ASP A 440 -16.16 -17.99 -9.11
C ASP A 440 -14.66 -18.21 -8.86
N HIS A 441 -13.92 -17.15 -8.53
CA HIS A 441 -12.46 -17.16 -8.39
C HIS A 441 -11.98 -17.17 -6.93
N THR A 442 -12.88 -17.31 -5.96
CA THR A 442 -12.54 -17.46 -4.53
C THR A 442 -12.95 -18.84 -4.05
N ARG A 443 -12.08 -19.54 -3.33
CA ARG A 443 -12.30 -20.87 -2.76
C ARG A 443 -12.30 -20.86 -1.25
#